data_AF-A0A2D4N7U1-F1
#
_entry.id   AF-A0A2D4N7U1-F1
#
_cell.length_a   1.000
_cell.length_b   1.000
_cell.length_c   1.000
_cell.angle_alpha   90.00
_cell.angle_beta   90.00
_cell.angle_gamma   90.00
#
_symmetry.space_group_name_H-M   'P 1'
#
loop_
_entity.id
_entity.type
_entity.pdbx_description
1 polymer ?
#
loop_
_entity_poly.entity_id
_entity_poly.type
_entity_poly.pdbx_seq_one_letter_code
_entity_poly.pdbx_strand_id
1 'polypeptide(L)'
;VEQYHEQIKNSQREKVKGKTSEATSALAGLLEEDVLSTDSRLIDNAWRGAEAYHFFILAQRQLYEGYVDTAMKTALHLRDYEDIIPAVEIYSLLALCACANRAFGTCSKAFVKLESLENLSPDQKLQY
;
A
#
# COMPACT_ATOMS: atom_id res chain seq x y z
N VAL A 1 1.87 -4.76 62.55
CA VAL A 1 0.71 -4.67 61.62
C VAL A 1 1.12 -3.99 60.31
N GLU A 2 1.84 -2.86 60.35
CA GLU A 2 2.28 -2.14 59.13
C GLU A 2 3.21 -2.94 58.21
N GLN A 3 4.20 -3.65 58.74
CA GLN A 3 5.12 -4.48 57.93
C GLN A 3 4.41 -5.61 57.17
N TYR A 4 3.34 -6.17 57.74
CA TYR A 4 2.53 -7.22 57.07
C TYR A 4 1.74 -6.65 55.89
N HIS A 5 1.23 -5.42 56.01
CA HIS A 5 0.50 -4.76 54.92
C HIS A 5 1.42 -4.39 53.74
N GLU A 6 2.67 -4.01 54.01
CA GLU A 6 3.64 -3.75 52.94
C GLU A 6 4.02 -5.02 52.16
N GLN A 7 4.20 -6.15 52.85
CA GLN A 7 4.50 -7.43 52.19
C GLN A 7 3.34 -7.92 51.32
N ILE A 8 2.09 -7.76 51.77
CA ILE A 8 0.90 -8.10 50.96
C ILE A 8 0.79 -7.18 49.73
N LYS A 9 1.09 -5.89 49.87
CA LYS A 9 1.05 -4.93 48.76
C LYS A 9 2.13 -5.21 47.71
N ASN A 10 3.35 -5.56 48.13
CA ASN A 10 4.44 -5.89 47.21
C ASN A 10 4.20 -7.21 46.48
N SER A 11 3.74 -8.25 47.18
CA SER A 11 3.39 -9.54 46.55
C SER A 11 2.22 -9.42 45.56
N GLN A 12 1.22 -8.57 45.84
CA GLN A 12 0.15 -8.28 44.87
C GLN A 12 0.66 -7.52 43.64
N ARG A 13 1.57 -6.55 43.81
CA ARG A 13 2.17 -5.80 42.69
C ARG A 13 3.00 -6.67 41.77
N GLU A 14 3.80 -7.59 42.32
CA GLU A 14 4.58 -8.55 41.53
C GLU A 14 3.68 -9.51 40.75
N LYS A 15 2.59 -9.98 41.35
CA LYS A 15 1.62 -10.89 40.72
C LYS A 15 0.84 -10.21 39.59
N VAL A 16 0.50 -8.93 39.73
CA VAL A 16 -0.13 -8.13 38.67
C VAL A 16 0.85 -7.84 37.54
N LYS A 17 2.10 -7.48 37.86
CA LYS A 17 3.15 -7.22 36.86
C LYS A 17 3.50 -8.48 36.04
N GLY A 18 3.55 -9.64 36.69
CA GLY A 18 3.73 -10.94 36.02
C GLY A 18 2.58 -11.26 35.06
N LYS A 19 1.32 -11.12 35.51
CA LYS A 19 0.14 -11.33 34.65
C LYS A 19 0.06 -10.38 33.46
N THR A 20 0.42 -9.10 33.64
CA THR A 20 0.47 -8.15 32.52
C THR A 20 1.58 -8.53 31.53
N SER A 21 2.73 -8.98 32.02
CA SER A 21 3.84 -9.43 31.18
C SER A 21 3.49 -10.70 30.39
N GLU A 22 2.82 -11.66 31.02
CA GLU A 22 2.32 -12.87 30.36
C GLU A 22 1.25 -12.56 29.32
N ALA A 23 0.29 -11.68 29.64
CA ALA A 23 -0.74 -11.26 28.69
C ALA A 23 -0.14 -10.51 27.47
N THR A 24 0.90 -9.68 27.71
CA THR A 24 1.59 -8.97 26.63
C THR A 24 2.42 -9.92 25.78
N SER A 25 3.05 -10.92 26.40
CA SER A 25 3.79 -11.99 25.70
C SER A 25 2.86 -12.86 24.84
N ALA A 26 1.70 -13.27 25.37
CA ALA A 26 0.71 -14.04 24.63
C ALA A 26 0.10 -13.23 23.47
N LEU A 27 -0.15 -11.93 23.67
CA LEU A 27 -0.61 -11.04 22.60
C LEU A 27 0.45 -10.86 21.51
N ALA A 28 1.72 -10.69 21.88
CA ALA A 28 2.83 -10.62 20.94
C ALA A 28 2.95 -11.92 20.12
N GLY A 29 2.83 -13.09 20.77
CA GLY A 29 2.84 -14.38 20.11
C GLY A 29 1.71 -14.56 19.09
N LEU A 30 0.48 -14.11 19.43
CA LEU A 30 -0.65 -14.15 18.49
C LEU A 30 -0.45 -13.23 17.28
N LEU A 31 0.11 -12.04 17.49
CA LEU A 31 0.42 -11.11 16.40
C LEU A 31 1.54 -11.65 15.49
N GLU A 32 2.55 -12.31 16.07
CA GLU A 32 3.61 -12.97 15.30
C GLU A 32 3.07 -14.16 14.50
N GLU A 33 2.15 -14.95 15.07
CA GLU A 33 1.52 -16.09 14.38
C GLU A 33 0.66 -15.64 13.20
N ASP A 34 -0.15 -14.59 13.36
CA ASP A 34 -0.92 -14.00 12.26
C ASP A 34 -0.03 -13.46 11.14
N VAL A 35 1.08 -12.79 11.50
CA VAL A 35 2.06 -12.29 10.54
C VAL A 35 2.77 -13.44 9.82
N LEU A 36 2.99 -14.58 10.48
CA LEU A 36 3.65 -15.76 9.88
C LEU A 36 2.68 -16.68 9.13
N SER A 37 1.37 -16.53 9.34
CA SER A 37 0.36 -17.32 8.66
C SER A 37 0.44 -17.06 7.14
N THR A 38 0.75 -18.13 6.39
CA THR A 38 0.93 -18.03 4.94
C THR A 38 -0.39 -17.69 4.25
N ASP A 39 -1.52 -18.17 4.79
CA ASP A 39 -2.85 -17.88 4.26
C ASP A 39 -3.23 -16.40 4.37
N SER A 40 -2.92 -15.74 5.50
CA SER A 40 -3.20 -14.30 5.66
C SER A 40 -2.40 -13.47 4.64
N ARG A 41 -1.11 -13.79 4.44
CA ARG A 41 -0.28 -13.14 3.42
C ARG A 41 -0.77 -13.40 2.00
N LEU A 42 -1.18 -14.62 1.69
CA LEU A 42 -1.72 -14.97 0.37
C LEU A 42 -3.02 -14.20 0.09
N ILE A 43 -3.88 -14.09 1.10
CA ILE A 43 -5.12 -13.31 1.02
C ILE A 43 -4.78 -11.83 0.83
N ASP A 44 -4.00 -11.21 1.71
CA ASP A 44 -3.60 -9.79 1.60
C ASP A 44 -2.99 -9.45 0.24
N ASN A 45 -2.14 -10.34 -0.29
CA ASN A 45 -1.58 -10.18 -1.63
C ASN A 45 -2.64 -10.26 -2.74
N ALA A 46 -3.63 -11.14 -2.61
CA ALA A 46 -4.75 -11.23 -3.54
C ALA A 46 -5.64 -9.98 -3.50
N TRP A 47 -5.92 -9.44 -2.30
CA TRP A 47 -6.68 -8.20 -2.14
C TRP A 47 -5.94 -7.01 -2.73
N ARG A 48 -4.63 -6.90 -2.48
CA ARG A 48 -3.81 -5.84 -3.07
C ARG A 48 -3.76 -5.93 -4.59
N GLY A 49 -3.68 -7.15 -5.14
CA GLY A 49 -3.84 -7.43 -6.57
C GLY A 49 -5.16 -6.91 -7.12
N ALA A 50 -6.28 -7.28 -6.48
CA ALA A 50 -7.61 -6.86 -6.87
C ALA A 50 -7.78 -5.34 -6.78
N GLU A 51 -7.27 -4.71 -5.72
CA GLU A 51 -7.28 -3.27 -5.50
C GLU A 51 -6.51 -2.51 -6.61
N ALA A 52 -5.32 -2.99 -6.98
CA ALA A 52 -4.53 -2.40 -8.06
C ALA A 52 -5.32 -2.35 -9.39
N TYR A 53 -5.86 -3.50 -9.81
CA TYR A 53 -6.65 -3.58 -11.06
C TYR A 53 -7.97 -2.83 -10.96
N HIS A 54 -8.60 -2.78 -9.77
CA HIS A 54 -9.77 -1.96 -9.53
C HIS A 54 -9.48 -0.49 -9.81
N PHE A 55 -8.42 0.08 -9.23
CA PHE A 55 -8.04 1.47 -9.47
C PHE A 55 -7.64 1.72 -10.93
N PHE A 56 -7.00 0.74 -11.58
CA PHE A 56 -6.57 0.86 -12.97
C PHE A 56 -7.77 1.02 -13.91
N ILE A 57 -8.76 0.15 -13.77
CA ILE A 57 -10.00 0.20 -14.57
C ILE A 57 -10.85 1.42 -14.17
N LEU A 58 -10.90 1.77 -12.88
CA LEU A 58 -11.65 2.93 -12.40
C LEU A 58 -11.13 4.24 -13.00
N ALA A 59 -9.81 4.44 -13.06
CA ALA A 59 -9.21 5.62 -13.67
C ALA A 59 -9.56 5.73 -15.16
N GLN A 60 -9.51 4.62 -15.91
CA GLN A 60 -9.92 4.60 -17.32
C GLN A 60 -11.39 4.98 -17.47
N ARG A 61 -12.29 4.41 -16.65
CA ARG A 61 -13.71 4.70 -16.70
C ARG A 61 -14.01 6.17 -16.39
N GLN A 62 -13.40 6.72 -15.34
CA GLN A 62 -13.52 8.14 -14.99
C GLN A 62 -13.04 9.03 -16.14
N LEU A 63 -11.94 8.66 -16.80
CA LEU A 63 -11.43 9.40 -17.95
C LEU A 63 -12.42 9.37 -19.12
N TYR A 64 -12.98 8.19 -19.45
CA TYR A 64 -13.99 8.03 -20.50
C TYR A 64 -15.29 8.80 -20.22
N GLU A 65 -15.72 8.85 -18.96
CA GLU A 65 -16.89 9.61 -18.52
C GLU A 65 -16.63 11.12 -18.41
N GLY A 66 -15.38 11.57 -18.63
CA GLY A 66 -14.98 12.98 -18.62
C GLY A 66 -14.65 13.55 -17.25
N TYR A 67 -14.61 12.73 -16.20
CA TYR A 67 -14.23 13.13 -14.84
C TYR A 67 -12.70 13.22 -14.68
N VAL A 68 -12.08 14.10 -15.47
CA VAL A 68 -10.62 14.22 -15.63
C VAL A 68 -9.84 14.44 -14.31
N ASP A 69 -10.36 15.26 -13.40
CA ASP A 69 -9.73 15.49 -12.10
C ASP A 69 -9.71 14.23 -11.22
N THR A 70 -10.79 13.45 -11.25
CA THR A 70 -10.87 12.20 -10.48
C THR A 70 -9.98 11.13 -11.10
N ALA A 71 -10.02 10.99 -12.42
CA ALA A 71 -9.16 10.06 -13.16
C ALA A 71 -7.68 10.33 -12.89
N MET A 72 -7.28 11.60 -12.83
CA MET A 72 -5.90 11.99 -12.50
C MET A 72 -5.51 11.61 -11.07
N LYS A 73 -6.38 11.84 -10.08
CA LYS A 73 -6.12 11.46 -8.68
C LYS A 73 -6.03 9.94 -8.51
N THR A 74 -6.94 9.20 -9.14
CA THR A 74 -6.90 7.73 -9.11
C THR A 74 -5.66 7.20 -9.82
N ALA A 75 -5.28 7.77 -10.97
CA ALA A 75 -4.07 7.38 -11.68
C ALA A 75 -2.78 7.69 -10.90
N LEU A 76 -2.75 8.75 -10.08
CA LEU A 76 -1.61 9.02 -9.21
C LEU A 76 -1.43 7.95 -8.12
N HIS A 77 -2.53 7.42 -7.60
CA HIS A 77 -2.49 6.36 -6.59
C HIS A 77 -1.95 5.03 -7.15
N LEU A 78 -2.12 4.79 -8.46
CA LEU A 78 -1.61 3.58 -9.12
C LEU A 78 -0.09 3.42 -9.04
N ARG A 79 0.66 4.50 -8.78
CA ARG A 79 2.12 4.45 -8.61
C ARG A 79 2.55 3.57 -7.45
N ASP A 80 1.68 3.35 -6.47
CA ASP A 80 1.96 2.49 -5.33
C ASP A 80 1.86 0.99 -5.68
N TYR A 81 1.49 0.65 -6.93
CA TYR A 81 1.25 -0.72 -7.40
C TYR A 81 2.15 -1.13 -8.58
N GLU A 82 3.32 -0.49 -8.75
CA GLU A 82 4.33 -0.84 -9.79
C GLU A 82 4.84 -2.28 -9.71
N ASP A 83 4.68 -2.93 -8.56
CA ASP A 83 5.04 -4.33 -8.32
C ASP A 83 3.96 -5.33 -8.77
N ILE A 84 2.73 -4.87 -9.05
CA ILE A 84 1.61 -5.69 -9.53
C ILE A 84 1.32 -5.40 -11.00
N ILE A 85 1.19 -4.12 -11.36
CA ILE A 85 0.88 -3.69 -12.73
C ILE A 85 2.16 -3.13 -13.35
N PRO A 86 2.52 -3.51 -14.60
CA PRO A 86 3.71 -3.01 -15.25
C PRO A 86 3.77 -1.48 -15.23
N ALA A 87 4.91 -0.92 -14.83
CA ALA A 87 5.12 0.52 -14.77
C ALA A 87 4.77 1.22 -16.10
N VAL A 88 5.05 0.59 -17.25
CA VAL A 88 4.68 1.12 -18.57
C VAL A 88 3.18 1.42 -18.66
N GLU A 89 2.32 0.53 -18.16
CA GLU A 89 0.87 0.69 -18.21
C GLU A 89 0.38 1.77 -17.25
N ILE A 90 0.89 1.77 -16.01
CA ILE A 90 0.55 2.78 -14.99
C ILE A 90 0.92 4.18 -15.50
N TYR A 91 2.15 4.37 -15.96
CA TYR A 91 2.63 5.69 -16.36
C TYR A 91 2.05 6.15 -17.70
N SER A 92 1.69 5.24 -18.61
CA SER A 92 0.93 5.58 -19.83
C SER A 92 -0.46 6.12 -19.49
N LEU A 93 -1.19 5.44 -18.60
CA LEU A 93 -2.50 5.90 -18.15
C LEU A 93 -2.39 7.23 -17.38
N LEU A 94 -1.39 7.37 -16.51
CA LEU A 94 -1.14 8.61 -15.78
C LEU A 94 -0.82 9.78 -16.72
N ALA A 95 -0.01 9.57 -17.76
CA ALA A 95 0.28 10.59 -18.76
C ALA A 95 -0.99 11.05 -19.48
N LEU A 96 -1.86 10.11 -19.90
CA LEU A 96 -3.14 10.41 -20.53
C LEU A 96 -4.07 11.19 -19.59
N CYS A 97 -4.27 10.72 -18.35
CA CYS A 97 -5.09 11.41 -17.37
C CYS A 97 -4.55 12.81 -17.04
N ALA A 98 -3.23 12.95 -16.88
CA ALA A 98 -2.59 14.23 -16.60
C ALA A 98 -2.70 15.21 -17.78
N CYS A 99 -2.58 14.72 -19.01
CA CYS A 99 -2.77 15.51 -20.22
C CYS A 99 -4.22 16.01 -20.33
N ALA A 100 -5.20 15.11 -20.13
CA ALA A 100 -6.62 15.47 -20.13
C ALA A 100 -6.97 16.48 -19.03
N ASN A 101 -6.33 16.35 -17.86
CA ASN A 101 -6.49 17.28 -16.74
C ASN A 101 -5.67 18.57 -16.86
N ARG A 102 -4.90 18.75 -17.94
CA ARG A 102 -3.96 19.89 -18.15
C ARG A 102 -2.86 20.01 -17.08
N ALA A 103 -2.58 18.93 -16.37
CA ALA A 103 -1.51 18.84 -15.38
C ALA A 103 -0.17 18.51 -16.09
N PHE A 104 0.30 19.41 -16.96
CA PHE A 104 1.44 19.13 -17.85
C PHE A 104 2.75 18.83 -17.13
N GLY A 105 2.97 19.40 -15.94
CA GLY A 105 4.14 19.07 -15.12
C GLY A 105 4.14 17.60 -14.63
N THR A 106 2.96 17.05 -14.33
CA THR A 106 2.80 15.62 -13.99
C THR A 106 2.91 14.75 -15.24
N CYS A 107 2.30 15.19 -16.34
CA CYS A 107 2.36 14.52 -17.64
C CYS A 107 3.82 14.34 -18.11
N SER A 108 4.61 15.42 -18.10
CA SER A 108 6.04 15.38 -18.46
C SER A 108 6.85 14.44 -17.59
N LYS A 109 6.62 14.42 -16.26
CA LYS A 109 7.29 13.48 -15.36
C LYS A 109 6.92 12.02 -15.64
N ALA A 110 5.69 11.76 -16.05
CA ALA A 110 5.25 10.42 -16.43
C ALA A 110 5.99 9.95 -17.70
N PHE A 111 6.12 10.81 -18.72
CA PHE A 111 6.91 10.49 -19.92
C PHE A 111 8.39 10.25 -19.62
N VAL A 112 9.03 11.10 -18.80
CA VAL A 112 10.43 10.89 -18.37
C VAL A 112 10.60 9.52 -17.70
N LYS A 113 9.63 9.10 -16.87
CA LYS A 113 9.65 7.77 -16.27
C LYS A 113 9.50 6.67 -17.32
N LEU A 114 8.58 6.81 -18.29
CA LEU A 114 8.41 5.86 -19.39
C LEU A 114 9.69 5.68 -20.22
N GLU A 115 10.35 6.78 -20.60
CA GLU A 115 11.61 6.79 -21.34
C GLU A 115 12.74 6.07 -20.58
N SER A 116 12.74 6.21 -19.25
CA SER A 116 13.74 5.60 -18.36
C SER A 116 13.57 4.08 -18.20
N LEU A 117 12.43 3.49 -18.60
CA LEU A 117 12.21 2.05 -18.45
C LEU A 117 13.10 1.27 -19.44
N GLU A 118 14.03 0.48 -18.91
CA GLU A 118 15.02 -0.29 -19.69
C GLU A 118 14.42 -1.51 -20.42
N ASN A 119 13.21 -1.93 -20.03
CA ASN A 119 12.52 -3.10 -20.59
C ASN A 119 11.79 -2.83 -21.91
N LEU A 120 11.80 -1.59 -22.41
CA LEU A 120 11.23 -1.23 -23.70
C LEU A 120 12.29 -1.33 -24.78
N SER A 121 11.98 -2.05 -25.86
CA SER A 121 12.81 -2.05 -27.07
C SER A 121 13.03 -0.61 -27.58
N PRO A 122 14.15 -0.30 -28.24
CA PRO A 122 14.40 1.05 -28.76
C PRO A 122 13.28 1.57 -29.66
N ASP A 123 12.59 0.68 -30.39
CA ASP A 123 11.45 1.02 -31.23
C ASP A 123 10.23 1.49 -30.42
N GLN A 124 9.97 0.88 -29.26
CA GLN A 124 8.89 1.31 -28.36
C GLN A 124 9.22 2.63 -27.66
N LYS A 125 10.50 2.89 -27.38
CA LYS A 125 10.93 4.18 -26.79
C LYS A 125 10.77 5.34 -27.75
N LEU A 126 10.89 5.13 -29.06
CA LEU A 126 10.71 6.17 -30.07
C LEU A 126 9.24 6.63 -30.21
N GLN A 127 8.29 5.86 -29.69
CA GLN A 127 6.86 6.11 -29.81
C GLN A 127 6.30 7.06 -28.73
N TYR A 128 7.10 7.34 -27.69
CA TYR A 128 6.75 8.23 -26.58
C TYR A 128 7.62 9.49 -26.61
#